data_AF-A0A960AV13-F1
#
_entry.id   AF-A0A960AV13-F1
#
_cell.length_a   1.000
_cell.length_b   1.000
_cell.length_c   1.000
_cell.angle_alpha   90.00
_cell.angle_beta   90.00
_cell.angle_gamma   90.00
#
_symmetry.space_group_name_H-M   'P 1'
#
loop_
_entity.id
_entity.type
_entity.pdbx_description
1 polymer ?
#
loop_
_entity_poly.entity_id
_entity_poly.type
_entity_poly.pdbx_seq_one_letter_code
_entity_poly.pdbx_strand_id
1 'polypeptide(L)' 'ARMLCDLGHALGISIIAEGIEDDDQRRFAQDMGCQYGQGILLGPPTTADQALEHAARHV' A
#
# COMPACT_ATOMS: atom_id res chain seq x y z
N ALA A 1 9.25 -8.11 -8.88
CA ALA A 1 8.19 -7.77 -7.92
C ALA A 1 7.45 -9.02 -7.41
N ARG A 2 6.81 -9.83 -8.27
CA ARG A 2 6.10 -11.08 -7.86
C ARG A 2 6.88 -11.98 -6.90
N MET A 3 8.14 -12.33 -7.22
CA MET A 3 8.95 -13.20 -6.36
C MET A 3 9.17 -12.66 -4.94
N LEU A 4 9.25 -11.33 -4.77
CA LEU A 4 9.39 -10.71 -3.44
C LEU A 4 8.08 -10.82 -2.65
N CYS A 5 6.94 -10.66 -3.31
CA CYS A 5 5.64 -10.86 -2.69
C CYS A 5 5.46 -12.33 -2.29
N ASP A 6 5.80 -13.26 -3.17
CA ASP A 6 5.74 -14.71 -2.87
C ASP A 6 6.65 -15.12 -1.72
N LEU A 7 7.88 -14.57 -1.67
CA LEU A 7 8.79 -14.78 -0.55
C LEU A 7 8.22 -14.22 0.76
N GLY A 8 7.67 -13.01 0.73
CA GLY A 8 7.03 -12.41 1.90
C GLY A 8 5.90 -13.27 2.44
N HIS A 9 5.01 -13.73 1.55
CA HIS A 9 3.92 -14.63 1.90
C HIS A 9 4.44 -15.96 2.49
N ALA A 10 5.47 -16.56 1.88
CA ALA A 10 6.04 -17.82 2.37
C ALA A 10 6.69 -17.67 3.76
N LEU A 11 7.24 -16.49 4.06
CA LEU A 11 7.83 -16.16 5.36
C LEU A 11 6.79 -15.66 6.38
N GLY A 12 5.52 -15.50 5.98
CA GLY A 12 4.47 -14.94 6.85
C GLY A 12 4.67 -13.46 7.19
N ILE A 13 5.38 -12.70 6.34
CA ILE A 13 5.60 -11.26 6.51
C ILE A 13 4.81 -10.47 5.46
N SER A 14 4.37 -9.27 5.86
CA SER A 14 3.67 -8.34 4.96
C SER A 14 4.67 -7.61 4.05
N ILE A 15 4.28 -7.40 2.80
CA ILE A 15 5.01 -6.60 1.82
C ILE A 15 4.19 -5.37 1.45
N ILE A 16 4.84 -4.21 1.39
CA ILE A 16 4.25 -2.94 0.98
C ILE A 16 4.94 -2.42 -0.29
N ALA A 17 4.15 -1.93 -1.24
CA ALA A 17 4.63 -1.19 -2.40
C ALA A 17 4.59 0.31 -2.10
N GLU A 18 5.76 0.95 -2.01
CA GLU A 18 5.87 2.39 -1.78
C GLU A 18 6.06 3.17 -3.10
N GLY A 19 5.57 4.40 -3.13
CA GLY A 19 5.69 5.30 -4.28
C GLY A 19 4.60 5.13 -5.33
N ILE A 20 3.37 4.75 -4.93
CA ILE A 20 2.22 4.65 -5.85
C ILE A 20 1.64 6.06 -6.10
N GLU A 21 1.90 6.59 -7.28
CA GLU A 21 1.49 7.93 -7.72
C GLU A 21 0.38 7.89 -8.78
N ASP A 22 0.24 6.78 -9.50
CA ASP A 22 -0.78 6.59 -10.52
C ASP A 22 -1.43 5.20 -10.50
N ASP A 23 -2.53 5.12 -11.23
CA ASP A 23 -3.40 3.95 -11.29
C ASP A 23 -2.74 2.73 -11.97
N ASP A 24 -1.79 2.93 -12.88
CA ASP A 24 -1.04 1.85 -13.52
C ASP A 24 -0.07 1.21 -12.54
N GLN A 25 0.61 2.01 -11.72
CA GLN A 25 1.49 1.55 -10.65
C GLN A 25 0.69 0.77 -9.58
N ARG A 26 -0.50 1.28 -9.21
CA ARG A 26 -1.41 0.59 -8.29
C ARG A 26 -1.80 -0.79 -8.82
N ARG A 27 -2.24 -0.87 -10.08
CA ARG A 27 -2.60 -2.14 -10.73
C ARG A 27 -1.41 -3.09 -10.80
N PHE A 28 -0.24 -2.59 -11.19
CA PHE A 28 0.98 -3.39 -11.24
C PHE A 28 1.32 -4.00 -9.87
N ALA A 29 1.23 -3.23 -8.77
CA ALA A 29 1.47 -3.75 -7.43
C ALA A 29 0.47 -4.86 -7.05
N GLN A 30 -0.81 -4.67 -7.39
CA GLN A 30 -1.87 -5.67 -7.15
C GLN A 30 -1.63 -6.95 -7.97
N ASP A 31 -1.28 -6.85 -9.25
CA ASP A 31 -1.00 -7.99 -10.13
C ASP A 31 0.20 -8.80 -9.65
N MET A 32 1.19 -8.13 -9.05
CA MET A 32 2.34 -8.77 -8.42
C MET A 32 2.01 -9.43 -7.07
N GLY A 33 0.76 -9.31 -6.58
CA GLY A 33 0.31 -9.88 -5.33
C GLY A 33 0.68 -9.08 -4.09
N CYS A 34 1.03 -7.79 -4.24
CA CYS A 34 1.31 -6.93 -3.09
C CYS A 34 0.01 -6.49 -2.44
N GLN A 35 -0.09 -6.69 -1.12
CA GLN A 35 -1.33 -6.51 -0.35
C GLN A 35 -1.48 -5.08 0.17
N TYR A 36 -0.36 -4.39 0.40
CA TYR A 36 -0.31 -3.06 0.97
C TYR A 36 0.36 -2.10 -0.01
N GLY A 37 -0.08 -0.84 0.00
CA GLY A 37 0.50 0.21 -0.83
C GLY A 37 0.59 1.52 -0.08
N GLN A 38 1.59 2.33 -0.42
CA GLN A 38 1.75 3.70 0.03
C GLN A 38 2.13 4.59 -1.14
N GLY A 39 1.52 5.77 -1.24
CA GLY A 39 1.90 6.77 -2.22
C GLY A 39 0.82 7.84 -2.36
N ILE A 40 1.16 8.91 -3.09
CA ILE A 40 0.31 10.11 -3.19
C ILE A 40 -1.08 9.81 -3.77
N LEU A 41 -1.20 8.80 -4.64
CA LEU A 41 -2.48 8.33 -5.16
C LEU A 41 -3.40 7.78 -4.06
N LEU A 42 -2.83 7.05 -3.11
CA LEU A 42 -3.56 6.39 -2.03
C LEU A 42 -3.82 7.35 -0.85
N GLY A 43 -2.98 8.36 -0.71
CA GLY A 43 -3.15 9.44 0.25
C GLY A 43 -1.84 10.22 0.44
N PRO A 44 -1.87 11.56 0.42
CA PRO A 44 -0.70 12.36 0.77
C PRO A 44 -0.31 12.13 2.23
N PRO A 45 0.98 12.35 2.59
CA PRO A 45 1.36 12.59 3.97
C PRO A 45 0.49 13.70 4.58
N THR A 46 0.00 13.47 5.79
CA THR A 46 -1.00 14.32 6.44
C THR A 46 -0.67 14.49 7.93
N THR A 47 -1.34 15.43 8.62
CA THR A 47 -1.11 15.62 10.06
C THR A 47 -1.72 14.49 10.88
N ALA A 48 -1.30 14.36 12.14
CA ALA A 48 -1.89 13.38 13.05
C ALA A 48 -3.41 13.54 13.19
N ASP A 49 -3.90 14.78 13.32
CA ASP A 49 -5.34 15.07 13.44
C ASP A 49 -6.13 14.62 12.21
N GLN A 50 -5.60 14.92 11.01
CA GLN A 50 -6.22 14.51 9.74
C GLN A 50 -6.19 12.98 9.57
N ALA A 51 -5.10 12.32 9.96
CA ALA A 51 -5.00 10.87 9.95
C ALA A 51 -6.01 10.21 10.91
N LEU A 52 -6.16 10.75 12.13
CA LEU A 52 -7.14 10.28 13.12
C LEU A 52 -8.57 10.46 12.63
N GLU A 53 -8.89 11.59 12.01
CA GLU A 53 -10.20 11.85 11.43
C GLU A 53 -10.49 10.88 10.27
N HIS A 54 -9.50 10.62 9.40
CA HIS A 54 -9.64 9.65 8.33
C HIS A 54 -9.87 8.23 8.85
N ALA A 55 -9.11 7.81 9.85
CA ALA A 55 -9.26 6.50 10.50
C ALA A 55 -10.66 6.36 11.14
N ALA A 56 -11.13 7.37 11.86
CA ALA A 56 -12.46 7.35 12.51
C ALA A 56 -13.64 7.23 11.51
N ARG A 57 -13.45 7.61 10.25
CA ARG A 57 -14.49 7.51 9.21
C ARG A 57 -14.61 6.12 8.56
N HIS A 58 -13.57 5.29 8.65
CA HIS A 58 -13.46 4.04 7.86
C HIS A 58 -13.21 2.80 8.73
N VAL A 59 -13.39 2.93 10.05
CA VAL A 59 -13.43 1.82 11.03
C VAL A 59 -14.88 1.58 11.41
#